data_AF-A0AAW3DNB7-F1
#
_entry.id   AF-A0AAW3DNB7-F1
#
_cell.length_a   1.000
_cell.length_b   1.000
_cell.length_c   1.000
_cell.angle_alpha   90.00
_cell.angle_beta   90.00
_cell.angle_gamma   90.00
#
_symmetry.space_group_name_H-M   'P 1'
#
loop_
_entity.id
_entity.type
_entity.pdbx_description
1 polymer ?
#
loop_
_entity_poly.entity_id
_entity_poly.type
_entity_poly.pdbx_seq_one_letter_code
_entity_poly.pdbx_strand_id
1 'polypeptide(L)'
;ETLLISSKCSSKKATALQTVRMPRSNVLDRVQSFLPQMAHANEELKRKMLTAPAHQFDIENLDSATEKVIEMNVAVVELSDSDTDEEMLTSEKDSESEDDCIAGEVTIDNIKFPKQKGEKGKIEILDSKVNE
;
A
#
# COMPACT_ATOMS: atom_id res chain seq x y z
N GLU A 1 -11.65 -6.69 -20.20
CA GLU A 1 -10.93 -5.83 -21.16
C GLU A 1 -9.44 -6.07 -21.01
N THR A 2 -8.74 -6.47 -22.07
CA THR A 2 -7.29 -6.72 -22.04
C THR A 2 -6.63 -5.88 -23.12
N LEU A 3 -5.84 -4.90 -22.72
CA LEU A 3 -5.15 -3.99 -23.65
C LEU A 3 -3.85 -4.63 -24.14
N LEU A 4 -3.68 -4.70 -25.47
CA LEU A 4 -2.52 -5.31 -26.11
C LEU A 4 -1.65 -4.20 -26.74
N ILE A 5 -0.46 -3.99 -26.18
CA ILE A 5 0.48 -2.98 -26.64
C ILE A 5 1.35 -3.60 -27.74
N SER A 6 1.07 -3.30 -29.00
CA SER A 6 1.98 -3.68 -30.10
C SER A 6 3.14 -2.70 -30.18
N SER A 7 4.37 -3.15 -29.94
CA SER A 7 5.56 -2.31 -30.13
C SER A 7 5.99 -2.31 -31.60
N LYS A 8 5.81 -1.19 -32.28
CA LYS A 8 6.53 -0.89 -33.53
C LYS A 8 7.55 0.18 -33.21
N CYS A 9 8.71 -0.23 -32.67
CA CYS A 9 9.81 0.69 -32.38
C CYS A 9 10.59 0.96 -33.68
N SER A 10 10.44 2.18 -34.23
CA SER A 10 11.36 2.71 -35.23
C SER A 10 12.75 2.80 -34.63
N SER A 11 13.75 2.24 -35.32
CA SER A 11 15.17 2.18 -34.97
C SER A 11 15.79 3.56 -34.75
N LYS A 12 15.60 4.13 -33.56
CA LYS A 12 16.42 5.20 -32.99
C LYS A 12 17.25 4.56 -31.89
N LYS A 13 18.57 4.82 -31.86
CA LYS A 13 19.49 4.31 -30.83
C LYS A 13 19.02 4.77 -29.45
N ALA A 14 18.17 3.95 -28.84
CA ALA A 14 17.73 4.09 -27.47
C ALA A 14 18.91 3.69 -26.59
N THR A 15 19.45 4.62 -25.81
CA THR A 15 20.04 4.24 -24.53
C THR A 15 18.90 3.58 -23.75
N ALA A 16 18.80 2.26 -23.84
CA ALA A 16 17.75 1.48 -23.21
C ALA A 16 17.98 1.53 -21.71
N LEU A 17 17.39 2.52 -21.04
CA LEU A 17 17.31 2.51 -19.59
C LEU A 17 16.46 1.31 -19.20
N GLN A 18 17.13 0.29 -18.68
CA GLN A 18 16.53 -0.97 -18.30
C GLN A 18 15.85 -0.77 -16.94
N THR A 19 14.53 -0.62 -16.95
CA THR A 19 13.73 -0.69 -15.72
C THR A 19 13.48 -2.16 -15.40
N VAL A 20 13.81 -2.56 -14.17
CA VAL A 20 13.52 -3.89 -13.63
C VAL A 20 12.37 -3.76 -12.65
N ARG A 21 11.38 -4.66 -12.74
CA ARG A 21 10.29 -4.72 -11.77
C ARG A 21 10.84 -5.25 -10.45
N MET A 22 10.65 -4.49 -9.38
CA MET A 22 11.01 -4.95 -8.04
C MET A 22 10.21 -6.20 -7.66
N PRO A 23 10.86 -7.20 -7.03
CA PRO A 23 10.16 -8.36 -6.52
C PRO A 23 9.16 -7.95 -5.43
N ARG A 24 8.08 -8.71 -5.33
CA ARG A 24 7.01 -8.45 -4.37
C ARG A 24 7.49 -8.79 -2.95
N SER A 25 7.14 -7.94 -1.98
CA SER A 25 7.52 -8.15 -0.58
C SER A 25 6.74 -9.32 0.03
N ASN A 26 7.47 -10.21 0.71
CA ASN A 26 6.90 -11.32 1.47
C ASN A 26 5.97 -10.84 2.60
N VAL A 27 6.22 -9.66 3.17
CA VAL A 27 5.36 -9.04 4.18
C VAL A 27 4.03 -8.63 3.56
N LEU A 28 4.06 -8.01 2.37
CA LEU A 28 2.83 -7.61 1.68
C LEU A 28 1.96 -8.81 1.30
N ASP A 29 2.58 -9.93 0.93
CA ASP A 29 1.85 -11.18 0.69
C ASP A 29 1.17 -11.71 1.95
N ARG A 30 1.88 -11.70 3.08
CA ARG A 30 1.32 -12.13 4.37
C ARG A 30 0.17 -11.23 4.79
N VAL A 31 0.33 -9.91 4.70
CA VAL A 31 -0.73 -8.95 5.04
C VAL A 31 -1.96 -9.16 4.15
N GLN A 32 -1.76 -9.30 2.84
CA GLN A 32 -2.86 -9.55 1.90
C GLN A 32 -3.64 -10.83 2.25
N SER A 33 -2.94 -11.89 2.70
CA SER A 33 -3.59 -13.14 3.12
C SER A 33 -4.25 -13.06 4.51
N PHE A 34 -3.71 -12.23 5.41
CA PHE A 34 -4.12 -12.16 6.81
C PHE A 34 -5.35 -11.28 7.03
N LEU A 35 -5.44 -10.13 6.37
CA LEU A 35 -6.52 -9.17 6.59
C LEU A 35 -7.93 -9.78 6.37
N PRO A 36 -8.19 -10.59 5.31
CA PRO A 36 -9.47 -11.26 5.17
C PRO A 36 -9.78 -12.25 6.30
N GLN A 37 -8.77 -12.98 6.77
CA GLN A 37 -8.92 -13.94 7.88
C GLN A 37 -9.25 -13.22 9.19
N MET A 38 -8.56 -12.11 9.45
CA MET A 38 -8.82 -11.25 10.60
C MET A 38 -10.23 -10.65 10.54
N ALA A 39 -10.67 -10.17 9.38
CA ALA A 39 -12.02 -9.65 9.20
C ALA A 39 -13.09 -10.72 9.52
N HIS A 40 -12.93 -11.93 8.99
CA HIS A 40 -13.82 -13.05 9.27
C HIS A 40 -13.82 -13.42 10.77
N ALA A 41 -12.65 -13.50 11.40
CA ALA A 41 -12.53 -13.78 12.83
C ALA A 41 -13.24 -12.71 13.69
N ASN A 42 -13.13 -11.43 13.30
CA ASN A 42 -13.81 -10.33 13.97
C ASN A 42 -15.34 -10.42 13.85
N GLU A 43 -15.87 -10.79 12.69
CA GLU A 43 -17.31 -11.02 12.49
C GLU A 43 -17.81 -12.20 13.32
N GLU A 44 -17.04 -13.29 13.36
CA GLU A 44 -17.36 -14.45 14.17
C GLU A 44 -17.36 -14.11 15.67
N LEU A 45 -16.36 -13.36 16.13
CA LEU A 45 -16.29 -12.88 17.51
C LEU A 45 -17.51 -12.02 17.86
N LYS A 46 -17.86 -11.04 17.02
CA LYS A 46 -19.06 -10.21 17.22
C LYS A 46 -20.33 -11.05 17.35
N ARG A 47 -20.50 -12.05 16.48
CA ARG A 47 -21.67 -12.95 16.52
C ARG A 47 -21.73 -13.74 17.82
N LYS A 48 -20.59 -14.27 18.28
CA LYS A 48 -20.50 -15.02 19.53
C LYS A 48 -20.79 -14.14 20.74
N MET A 49 -20.27 -12.92 20.77
CA MET A 49 -20.52 -11.95 21.85
C MET A 49 -22.00 -11.62 22.05
N LEU A 50 -22.83 -11.69 21.00
CA LEU A 50 -24.28 -11.46 21.13
C LEU A 50 -25.01 -12.60 21.86
N THR A 51 -24.46 -13.81 21.79
CA THR A 51 -25.12 -15.03 22.30
C THR A 51 -24.52 -15.55 23.59
N ALA A 52 -23.23 -15.29 23.81
CA ALA A 52 -22.48 -15.81 24.95
C ALA A 52 -22.46 -14.79 26.11
N PRO A 53 -22.28 -15.27 27.36
CA PRO A 53 -22.14 -14.40 28.51
C PRO A 53 -20.93 -13.46 28.42
N ALA A 54 -21.04 -12.26 29.00
CA ALA A 54 -19.99 -11.24 28.95
C ALA A 54 -18.64 -11.70 29.55
N HIS A 55 -18.67 -12.53 30.59
CA HIS A 55 -17.46 -13.02 31.27
C HIS A 55 -16.60 -13.97 30.41
N GLN A 56 -17.16 -14.54 29.34
CA GLN A 56 -16.41 -15.46 28.47
C GLN A 56 -15.35 -14.75 27.62
N PHE A 57 -15.52 -13.45 27.38
CA PHE A 57 -14.59 -12.62 26.59
C PHE A 57 -13.86 -11.60 27.47
N ASP A 58 -13.82 -11.83 28.78
CA ASP A 58 -13.01 -11.04 29.69
C ASP A 58 -11.53 -11.35 29.44
N ILE A 59 -10.79 -10.32 29.03
CA ILE A 59 -9.36 -10.42 28.72
C ILE A 59 -8.47 -10.03 29.91
N GLU A 60 -9.06 -9.51 30.99
CA GLU A 60 -8.35 -9.12 32.21
C GLU A 60 -8.32 -10.27 33.22
N ASN A 61 -9.46 -10.97 33.37
CA ASN A 61 -9.61 -12.07 34.33
C ASN A 61 -9.57 -13.44 33.63
N LEU A 62 -8.38 -13.85 33.22
CA LEU A 62 -8.18 -15.16 32.59
C LEU A 62 -8.14 -16.29 33.63
N ASP A 63 -8.71 -17.44 33.28
CA ASP A 63 -8.53 -18.67 34.06
C ASP A 63 -7.06 -19.06 34.10
N SER A 64 -6.58 -19.55 35.24
CA SER A 64 -5.17 -19.97 35.43
C SER A 64 -4.73 -21.12 34.51
N ALA A 65 -5.66 -21.75 33.79
CA ALA A 65 -5.40 -22.77 32.78
C ALA A 65 -5.10 -22.19 31.38
N THR A 66 -5.19 -20.87 31.19
CA THR A 66 -4.97 -20.22 29.89
C THR A 66 -3.46 -20.13 29.61
N GLU A 67 -2.93 -21.05 28.80
CA GLU A 67 -1.47 -21.26 28.64
C GLU A 67 -0.77 -20.22 27.73
N LYS A 68 -1.51 -19.59 26.80
CA LYS A 68 -0.93 -18.72 25.76
C LYS A 68 -1.40 -17.28 25.93
N VAL A 69 -0.76 -16.57 26.84
CA VAL A 69 -1.01 -15.15 27.09
C VAL A 69 0.21 -14.34 26.63
N ILE A 70 -0.04 -13.27 25.89
CA ILE A 70 0.97 -12.26 25.54
C ILE A 70 0.53 -10.98 26.26
N GLU A 71 1.25 -10.63 27.32
CA GLU A 71 1.04 -9.38 28.07
C GLU A 71 1.94 -8.28 27.49
N MET A 72 1.34 -7.13 27.15
CA MET A 72 2.07 -6.00 26.59
C MET A 72 1.76 -4.74 27.39
N ASN A 73 2.78 -4.16 28.01
CA ASN A 73 2.68 -2.88 28.71
C ASN A 73 2.70 -1.74 27.68
N VAL A 74 1.62 -0.99 27.56
CA VAL A 74 1.52 0.20 26.68
C VAL A 74 1.68 1.45 27.53
N ALA A 75 2.73 2.23 27.28
CA ALA A 75 2.90 3.55 27.87
C ALA A 75 2.39 4.61 26.88
N VAL A 76 1.34 5.35 27.26
CA VAL A 76 0.88 6.50 26.49
C VAL A 76 1.72 7.71 26.93
N VAL A 77 2.61 8.16 26.06
CA VAL A 77 3.35 9.41 26.25
C VAL A 77 2.65 10.46 25.42
N GLU A 78 2.36 11.62 26.02
CA GLU A 78 1.91 12.81 25.28
C GLU A 78 3.07 13.22 24.35
N LEU A 79 3.00 12.77 23.11
CA LEU A 79 3.80 13.33 22.05
C LEU A 79 3.18 14.71 21.84
N SER A 80 3.91 15.78 22.18
CA SER A 80 3.59 17.11 21.70
C SER A 80 3.20 16.98 20.24
N ASP A 81 2.08 17.59 19.82
CA ASP A 81 1.60 17.61 18.43
C ASP A 81 2.75 18.09 17.53
N SER A 82 3.57 17.14 17.12
CA SER A 82 4.72 17.37 16.29
C SER A 82 4.11 17.33 14.92
N ASP A 83 3.99 18.51 14.31
CA ASP A 83 3.77 18.69 12.87
C ASP A 83 5.00 18.14 12.11
N THR A 84 5.32 16.87 12.37
CA THR A 84 6.30 16.09 11.65
C THR A 84 5.48 15.31 10.66
N ASP A 85 5.40 15.87 9.44
CA ASP A 85 5.28 15.08 8.22
C ASP A 85 6.05 13.77 8.39
N GLU A 86 5.57 12.70 7.76
CA GLU A 86 6.04 11.32 7.91
C GLU A 86 7.51 11.11 7.50
N GLU A 87 8.43 11.75 8.23
CA GLU A 87 9.87 11.67 8.11
C GLU A 87 10.28 10.31 8.65
N MET A 88 10.25 9.36 7.72
CA MET A 88 11.38 8.52 7.42
C MET A 88 12.10 8.01 8.68
N LEU A 89 11.78 6.78 9.08
CA LEU A 89 12.70 5.94 9.85
C LEU A 89 14.00 5.80 9.05
N THR A 90 14.86 6.81 9.13
CA THR A 90 16.16 6.88 8.49
C THR A 90 17.07 5.94 9.26
N SER A 91 17.21 4.72 8.74
CA SER A 91 18.45 3.98 8.91
C SER A 91 19.58 4.88 8.40
N GLU A 92 20.44 5.31 9.33
CA GLU A 92 21.58 6.20 9.13
C GLU A 92 22.43 5.80 7.91
N LYS A 93 22.16 6.44 6.77
CA LYS A 93 23.03 6.49 5.59
C LYS A 93 22.89 7.88 5.00
N ASP A 94 23.79 8.75 5.47
CA ASP A 94 24.16 10.02 4.87
C ASP A 94 24.19 9.93 3.33
N SER A 95 23.28 10.66 2.69
CA SER A 95 23.27 10.85 1.25
C SER A 95 22.54 12.16 0.95
N GLU A 96 23.28 13.26 1.12
CA GLU A 96 22.96 14.61 0.66
C GLU A 96 22.39 14.58 -0.78
N SER A 97 21.06 14.68 -0.89
CA SER A 97 20.36 14.88 -2.14
C SER A 97 19.33 15.97 -1.92
N GLU A 98 19.68 17.18 -2.35
CA GLU A 98 18.81 18.34 -2.46
C GLU A 98 17.66 18.02 -3.44
N ASP A 99 16.61 17.37 -2.95
CA ASP A 99 15.37 17.17 -3.70
C ASP A 99 14.24 17.92 -2.97
N ASP A 100 13.95 19.12 -3.48
CA ASP A 100 12.94 20.06 -3.00
C ASP A 100 11.53 19.51 -3.31
N CYS A 101 11.17 18.41 -2.63
CA CYS A 101 9.90 17.73 -2.80
C CYS A 101 8.83 18.42 -1.95
N ILE A 102 8.18 19.42 -2.52
CA ILE A 102 6.98 20.07 -1.97
C ILE A 102 5.85 19.04 -1.75
N ALA A 103 5.62 18.65 -0.51
CA ALA A 103 4.55 17.74 -0.06
C ALA A 103 3.17 18.45 0.02
N GLY A 104 2.80 19.21 -1.02
CA GLY A 104 1.55 19.96 -1.10
C GLY A 104 0.45 19.28 -1.95
N GLU A 105 -0.76 19.84 -1.91
CA GLU A 105 -1.89 19.40 -2.76
C GLU A 105 -1.51 19.45 -4.26
N VAL A 106 -1.68 18.32 -4.94
CA VAL A 106 -1.32 18.18 -6.35
C VAL A 106 -2.45 18.73 -7.22
N THR A 107 -2.30 19.97 -7.68
CA THR A 107 -3.20 20.62 -8.64
C THR A 107 -2.71 20.44 -10.08
N ILE A 108 -3.58 20.73 -11.06
CA ILE A 108 -3.23 20.72 -12.50
C ILE A 108 -2.07 21.66 -12.86
N ASP A 109 -1.84 22.67 -12.01
CA ASP A 109 -0.79 23.67 -12.20
C ASP A 109 0.56 23.19 -11.64
N ASN A 110 0.52 22.23 -10.70
CA ASN A 110 1.71 21.69 -10.03
C ASN A 110 2.27 20.44 -10.72
N ILE A 111 1.47 19.79 -11.59
CA ILE A 111 1.90 18.59 -12.33
C ILE A 111 2.77 18.96 -13.55
N LYS A 112 4.05 18.56 -13.49
CA LYS A 112 4.99 18.77 -14.60
C LYS A 112 4.78 17.71 -15.68
N PHE A 113 4.03 18.05 -16.72
CA PHE A 113 3.97 17.20 -17.91
C PHE A 113 5.31 17.22 -18.67
N PRO A 114 5.75 16.09 -19.24
CA PRO A 114 6.85 16.09 -20.19
C PRO A 114 6.55 17.10 -21.30
N LYS A 115 7.49 18.01 -21.58
CA LYS A 115 7.35 18.98 -22.68
C LYS A 115 6.94 18.20 -23.94
N GLN A 116 5.76 18.51 -24.50
CA GLN A 116 5.25 17.88 -25.72
C GLN A 116 6.19 18.19 -26.89
N LYS A 117 7.27 17.44 -27.03
CA LYS A 117 8.07 17.40 -28.25
C LYS A 117 7.32 16.54 -29.26
N GLY A 118 6.37 17.17 -29.94
CA GLY A 118 5.94 16.84 -31.30
C GLY A 118 5.68 15.37 -31.61
N GLU A 119 4.76 14.71 -30.90
CA GLU A 119 3.83 13.72 -31.46
C GLU A 119 2.83 13.34 -30.37
N LYS A 120 1.54 13.60 -30.57
CA LYS A 120 0.49 13.11 -29.67
C LYS A 120 0.18 11.66 -30.06
N GLY A 121 0.17 10.75 -29.08
CA GLY A 121 -0.26 9.38 -29.31
C GLY A 121 -1.69 9.35 -29.86
N LYS A 122 -1.91 8.66 -30.98
CA LYS A 122 -3.25 8.48 -31.55
C LYS A 122 -3.92 7.29 -30.87
N ILE A 123 -4.98 7.58 -30.12
CA ILE A 123 -5.84 6.55 -29.52
C ILE A 123 -6.99 6.31 -30.50
N GLU A 124 -7.17 5.05 -30.92
CA GLU A 124 -8.26 4.63 -31.79
C GLU A 124 -9.08 3.55 -31.08
N ILE A 125 -10.40 3.68 -31.09
CA ILE A 125 -11.33 2.73 -30.49
C ILE A 125 -11.69 1.71 -31.58
N LEU A 126 -11.37 0.44 -31.34
CA LEU A 126 -11.72 -0.65 -32.24
C LEU A 126 -12.85 -1.48 -31.63
N ASP A 127 -13.95 -1.62 -32.38
CA ASP A 127 -15.07 -2.46 -32.00
C ASP A 127 -14.64 -3.92 -31.89
N SER A 128 -15.00 -4.56 -30.76
CA SER A 128 -14.64 -5.95 -30.49
C SER A 128 -15.48 -6.87 -31.36
N LYS A 129 -14.85 -7.66 -32.23
CA LYS A 129 -15.55 -8.73 -32.95
C LYS A 129 -15.95 -9.80 -31.95
N VAL A 130 -17.25 -9.93 -31.71
CA VAL A 130 -17.86 -11.06 -30.99
C VAL A 130 -17.60 -12.31 -31.83
N ASN A 131 -16.63 -13.13 -31.42
CA ASN A 131 -16.52 -14.48 -31.96
C ASN A 131 -17.58 -15.34 -31.25
N GLU A 132 -18.54 -15.86 -32.04
CA GLU A 132 -19.46 -16.94 -31.65
C GLU A 132 -18.71 -18.21 -31.24
#